data_AF-A0A3D5X4N2-F1
#
_entry.id   AF-A0A3D5X4N2-F1
#
_cell.length_a   1.000
_cell.length_b   1.000
_cell.length_c   1.000
_cell.angle_alpha   90.00
_cell.angle_beta   90.00
_cell.angle_gamma   90.00
#
_symmetry.space_group_name_H-M   'P 1'
#
loop_
_entity.id
_entity.type
_entity.pdbx_description
1 polymer ?
#
loop_
_entity_poly.entity_id
_entity_poly.type
_entity_poly.pdbx_seq_one_letter_code
_entity_poly.pdbx_strand_id
1 'polypeptide(L)'
;MSRINKLSCTMKNFLKLFAVILLIAFSIELFAQNFGVKAGLNLSEMVIKDDDMSIHGLKTNLGFNLGVTAEFPITTMFSFETGLMLNTKGFRIIEKVTILQQTMELKAKKNIFYLDIPLTAKLGFDVGGARIYALAGAL
;
A
#
# COMPACT_ATOMS: atom_id res chain seq x y z
N MET A 1 -50.51 -23.55 4.92
CA MET A 1 -49.78 -22.72 3.93
C MET A 1 -49.43 -21.29 4.40
N SER A 2 -50.23 -20.63 5.25
CA SER A 2 -50.09 -19.17 5.52
C SER A 2 -48.90 -18.72 6.39
N ARG A 3 -48.42 -19.54 7.35
CA ARG A 3 -47.34 -19.13 8.28
C ARG A 3 -45.94 -19.05 7.66
N ILE A 4 -45.62 -19.86 6.65
CA ILE A 4 -44.27 -19.98 6.07
C ILE A 4 -43.89 -18.73 5.25
N ASN A 5 -44.84 -18.17 4.48
CA ASN A 5 -44.61 -16.94 3.71
C ASN A 5 -44.44 -15.70 4.61
N LYS A 6 -45.08 -15.69 5.79
CA LYS A 6 -44.95 -14.60 6.75
C LYS A 6 -43.56 -14.56 7.38
N LEU A 7 -42.99 -15.72 7.72
CA LEU A 7 -41.62 -15.88 8.23
C LEU A 7 -40.53 -15.46 7.22
N SER A 8 -40.67 -15.80 5.94
CA SER A 8 -39.72 -15.37 4.90
C SER A 8 -39.70 -13.85 4.71
N CYS A 9 -40.87 -13.20 4.79
CA CYS A 9 -40.99 -11.75 4.70
C CYS A 9 -40.36 -11.05 5.92
N THR A 10 -40.54 -11.60 7.12
CA THR A 10 -39.90 -11.10 8.36
C THR A 10 -38.37 -11.19 8.31
N MET A 11 -37.79 -12.26 7.76
CA MET A 11 -36.33 -12.38 7.61
C MET A 11 -35.74 -11.37 6.62
N LYS A 12 -36.43 -11.06 5.52
CA LYS A 12 -35.99 -10.04 4.56
C LYS A 12 -36.05 -8.63 5.15
N ASN A 13 -37.07 -8.33 5.96
CA ASN A 13 -37.17 -7.05 6.65
C ASN A 13 -36.14 -6.93 7.77
N PHE A 14 -35.81 -8.03 8.46
CA PHE A 14 -34.72 -8.08 9.42
C PHE A 14 -33.35 -7.87 8.77
N LEU A 15 -33.10 -8.48 7.60
CA LEU A 15 -31.87 -8.28 6.84
C LEU A 15 -31.71 -6.83 6.34
N LYS A 16 -32.80 -6.21 5.88
CA LYS A 16 -32.82 -4.77 5.53
C LYS A 16 -32.55 -3.89 6.74
N LEU A 17 -33.16 -4.20 7.89
CA LEU A 17 -32.92 -3.47 9.13
C LEU A 17 -31.47 -3.60 9.59
N PHE A 18 -30.90 -4.81 9.51
CA PHE A 18 -29.49 -5.07 9.81
C PHE A 18 -28.56 -4.28 8.87
N ALA A 19 -28.83 -4.25 7.57
CA ALA A 19 -28.05 -3.48 6.61
C ALA A 19 -28.10 -1.96 6.90
N VAL A 20 -29.27 -1.43 7.30
CA VAL A 20 -29.42 -0.02 7.68
C VAL A 20 -28.67 0.29 8.98
N ILE A 21 -28.74 -0.60 9.98
CA ILE A 21 -27.98 -0.45 11.24
C ILE A 21 -26.48 -0.49 10.96
N LEU A 22 -26.01 -1.37 10.07
CA LEU A 22 -24.61 -1.44 9.66
C LEU A 22 -24.16 -0.10 9.04
N LEU A 23 -25.00 0.47 8.16
CA LEU A 23 -24.72 1.72 7.46
C LEU A 23 -24.70 2.93 8.41
N ILE A 24 -25.58 2.93 9.44
CA ILE A 24 -25.58 3.93 10.51
C ILE A 24 -24.36 3.76 11.42
N ALA A 25 -23.96 2.53 11.75
CA ALA A 25 -22.76 2.26 12.55
C ALA A 25 -21.48 2.79 11.88
N PHE A 26 -21.38 2.73 10.55
CA PHE A 26 -20.27 3.34 9.81
C PHE A 26 -20.26 4.88 9.88
N SER A 27 -21.40 5.53 10.10
CA SER A 27 -21.50 7.01 10.11
C SER A 27 -21.06 7.66 11.42
N ILE A 28 -20.91 6.90 12.52
CA ILE A 28 -20.58 7.44 13.85
C ILE A 28 -19.07 7.66 14.04
N GLU A 29 -18.21 7.04 13.21
CA GLU A 29 -16.74 7.09 13.32
C GLU A 29 -16.07 8.17 12.44
N LEU A 30 -16.86 9.01 11.75
CA LEU A 30 -16.36 9.99 10.77
C LEU A 30 -15.39 11.06 11.33
N PHE A 31 -15.22 11.18 12.65
CA PHE A 31 -14.44 12.24 13.29
C PHE A 31 -13.10 11.81 13.90
N ALA A 32 -12.71 10.52 13.82
CA ALA A 32 -11.44 10.05 14.37
C ALA A 32 -10.30 9.92 13.35
N GLN A 33 -10.57 10.25 12.08
CA GLN A 33 -9.60 10.08 10.99
C GLN A 33 -8.46 11.12 11.07
N ASN A 34 -7.24 10.63 11.21
CA ASN A 34 -6.03 11.45 11.22
C ASN A 34 -5.46 11.54 9.81
N PHE A 35 -5.40 12.76 9.27
CA PHE A 35 -4.74 13.01 7.99
C PHE A 35 -3.25 13.28 8.19
N GLY A 36 -2.44 12.77 7.27
CA GLY A 36 -0.99 12.91 7.30
C GLY A 36 -0.39 13.04 5.92
N VAL A 37 0.87 13.45 5.88
CA VAL A 37 1.69 13.46 4.67
C VAL A 37 2.85 12.51 4.90
N LYS A 38 3.13 11.66 3.91
CA LYS A 38 4.27 10.73 3.92
C LYS A 38 5.21 11.06 2.78
N ALA A 39 6.50 11.15 3.10
CA ALA A 39 7.56 11.30 2.13
C ALA A 39 8.76 10.48 2.56
N GLY A 40 9.54 9.99 1.60
CA GLY A 40 10.66 9.12 1.87
C GLY A 40 11.42 8.70 0.61
N LEU A 41 12.48 7.94 0.83
CA LEU A 41 13.32 7.40 -0.24
C LEU A 41 13.11 5.89 -0.32
N ASN A 42 13.25 5.34 -1.51
CA ASN A 42 13.22 3.90 -1.72
C ASN A 42 14.39 3.45 -2.59
N LEU A 43 14.82 2.20 -2.40
CA LEU A 43 15.81 1.52 -3.21
C LEU A 43 15.08 0.40 -3.94
N SER A 44 14.94 0.52 -5.26
CA SER A 44 14.23 -0.45 -6.10
C SER A 44 15.22 -1.25 -6.93
N GLU A 45 14.98 -2.55 -7.04
CA GLU A 45 15.78 -3.47 -7.86
C GLU A 45 14.84 -4.30 -8.74
N MET A 46 15.24 -4.53 -9.99
CA MET A 46 14.48 -5.33 -10.94
C MET A 46 15.22 -6.65 -11.15
N VAL A 47 14.49 -7.75 -11.01
CA VAL A 47 14.98 -9.10 -11.30
C VAL A 47 14.18 -9.62 -12.49
N ILE A 48 14.87 -9.91 -13.59
CA ILE A 48 14.29 -10.53 -14.78
C ILE A 48 14.80 -11.96 -14.81
N LYS A 49 13.89 -12.93 -14.69
CA LYS A 49 14.18 -14.35 -14.88
C LYS A 49 13.51 -14.78 -16.19
N ASP A 50 14.32 -15.19 -17.15
CA ASP A 50 13.86 -15.83 -18.38
C ASP A 50 14.58 -17.17 -18.50
N ASP A 51 13.88 -18.22 -18.95
CA ASP A 51 14.36 -19.62 -18.87
C ASP A 51 15.67 -19.84 -19.65
N ASP A 52 15.96 -19.00 -20.65
CA ASP A 52 17.17 -19.06 -21.48
C ASP A 52 18.15 -17.88 -21.31
N MET A 53 17.76 -16.79 -20.64
CA MET A 53 18.65 -15.62 -20.42
C MET A 53 18.36 -14.89 -19.11
N SER A 54 19.33 -14.97 -18.19
CA SER A 54 19.42 -14.04 -17.06
C SER A 54 20.07 -12.74 -17.53
N ILE A 55 19.36 -11.62 -17.48
CA ILE A 55 19.97 -10.31 -17.76
C ILE A 55 20.85 -9.92 -16.58
N HIS A 56 22.17 -10.10 -16.74
CA HIS A 56 23.17 -9.65 -15.78
C HIS A 56 23.44 -8.15 -15.95
N GLY A 57 23.63 -7.40 -14.85
CA GLY A 57 23.98 -5.97 -14.88
C GLY A 57 22.89 -5.00 -14.39
N LEU A 58 21.72 -5.52 -13.99
CA LEU A 58 20.70 -4.74 -13.29
C LEU A 58 21.22 -4.34 -11.90
N LYS A 59 21.13 -3.04 -11.60
CA LYS A 59 21.55 -2.43 -10.33
C LYS A 59 20.39 -1.70 -9.68
N THR A 60 20.43 -1.67 -8.35
CA THR A 60 19.48 -0.93 -7.53
C THR A 60 19.42 0.55 -7.93
N ASN A 61 18.22 1.09 -7.99
CA ASN A 61 17.94 2.48 -8.29
C ASN A 61 17.33 3.18 -7.07
N LEU A 62 17.97 4.27 -6.64
CA LEU A 62 17.40 5.19 -5.66
C LEU A 62 16.23 5.97 -6.27
N GLY A 63 15.07 5.89 -5.63
CA GLY A 63 13.84 6.60 -5.94
C GLY A 63 13.24 7.25 -4.68
N PHE A 64 12.05 7.83 -4.82
CA PHE A 64 11.32 8.47 -3.73
C PHE A 64 9.87 8.03 -3.69
N ASN A 65 9.24 8.25 -2.54
CA ASN A 65 7.79 8.15 -2.33
C ASN A 65 7.26 9.44 -1.71
N LEU A 66 6.06 9.85 -2.12
CA LEU A 66 5.38 11.05 -1.60
C LEU A 66 3.87 10.83 -1.68
N GLY A 67 3.13 11.20 -0.64
CA GLY A 67 1.69 11.01 -0.64
C GLY A 67 0.99 11.60 0.58
N VAL A 68 -0.34 11.58 0.49
CA VAL A 68 -1.23 11.92 1.60
C VAL A 68 -1.86 10.65 2.14
N THR A 69 -2.08 10.60 3.45
CA THR A 69 -2.64 9.43 4.13
C THR A 69 -3.78 9.83 5.06
N ALA A 70 -4.72 8.92 5.27
CA ALA A 70 -5.78 8.99 6.26
C ALA A 70 -5.71 7.74 7.13
N GLU A 71 -5.62 7.94 8.44
CA GLU A 71 -5.58 6.88 9.45
C GLU A 71 -6.89 6.86 10.24
N PHE A 72 -7.57 5.72 10.24
CA PHE A 72 -8.80 5.44 10.95
C PHE A 72 -8.47 4.59 12.18
N PRO A 73 -8.41 5.18 13.39
CA PRO A 73 -8.17 4.42 14.61
C PRO A 73 -9.40 3.57 14.94
N ILE A 74 -9.22 2.25 15.03
CA ILE A 74 -10.29 1.29 15.36
C ILE A 74 -10.24 0.97 16.86
N THR A 75 -9.04 0.84 17.41
CA THR A 75 -8.80 0.71 18.86
C THR A 75 -7.61 1.58 19.26
N THR A 76 -7.28 1.60 20.55
CA THR A 76 -6.11 2.34 21.05
C THR A 76 -4.78 1.85 20.49
N MET A 77 -4.69 0.58 20.08
CA MET A 77 -3.47 -0.02 19.52
C MET A 77 -3.58 -0.33 18.02
N PHE A 78 -4.79 -0.38 17.46
CA PHE A 78 -5.04 -0.81 16.08
C PHE A 78 -5.71 0.29 15.26
N SER A 79 -5.11 0.61 14.13
CA SER A 79 -5.62 1.58 13.16
C SER A 79 -5.61 0.98 11.76
N PHE A 80 -6.52 1.44 10.91
CA PHE A 80 -6.49 1.20 9.48
C PHE A 80 -6.00 2.46 8.78
N GLU A 81 -4.99 2.35 7.92
CA GLU A 81 -4.40 3.47 7.20
C GLU A 81 -4.56 3.27 5.69
N THR A 82 -5.02 4.32 5.02
CA THR A 82 -5.08 4.39 3.55
C THR A 82 -4.57 5.73 3.05
N GLY A 83 -4.42 5.91 1.74
CA GLY A 83 -3.89 7.15 1.19
C GLY A 83 -3.75 7.15 -0.33
N LEU A 84 -3.11 8.20 -0.83
CA LEU A 84 -2.72 8.33 -2.22
C LEU A 84 -1.21 8.60 -2.27
N MET A 85 -0.45 7.67 -2.82
CA MET A 85 1.01 7.68 -2.81
C MET A 85 1.59 7.65 -4.23
N LEU A 86 2.42 8.63 -4.57
CA LEU A 86 3.28 8.62 -5.73
C LEU A 86 4.60 7.92 -5.39
N ASN A 87 4.85 6.78 -6.04
CA ASN A 87 6.03 5.94 -5.81
C ASN A 87 6.88 5.87 -7.07
N THR A 88 8.20 6.08 -6.94
CA THR A 88 9.16 5.82 -8.01
C THR A 88 9.73 4.43 -7.86
N LYS A 89 9.60 3.58 -8.87
CA LYS A 89 10.30 2.29 -9.00
C LYS A 89 11.23 2.34 -10.21
N GLY A 90 12.26 1.52 -10.25
CA GLY A 90 13.12 1.47 -11.43
C GLY A 90 14.35 0.62 -11.25
N PHE A 91 15.24 0.70 -12.24
CA PHE A 91 16.52 0.01 -12.23
C PHE A 91 17.55 0.80 -13.02
N ARG A 92 18.81 0.47 -12.79
CA ARG A 92 19.95 0.97 -13.57
C ARG A 92 20.61 -0.20 -14.29
N ILE A 93 21.03 0.02 -15.52
CA ILE A 93 21.91 -0.90 -16.25
C ILE A 93 23.28 -0.22 -16.30
N ILE A 94 24.30 -0.96 -15.87
CA ILE A 94 25.70 -0.53 -15.99
C ILE A 94 26.41 -1.59 -16.81
N GLU A 95 26.72 -1.28 -18.06
CA GLU A 95 27.51 -2.12 -18.95
C GLU A 95 28.88 -1.50 -19.17
N LYS A 96 29.92 -2.32 -19.04
CA LYS A 96 31.30 -1.92 -19.34
C LYS A 96 31.65 -2.47 -20.71
N VAL A 97 31.94 -1.58 -21.66
CA VAL A 97 32.34 -1.96 -23.01
C VAL A 97 33.78 -1.52 -23.21
N THR A 98 34.65 -2.44 -23.62
CA THR A 98 36.04 -2.13 -23.95
C THR A 98 36.20 -2.05 -25.46
N ILE A 99 36.52 -0.87 -25.98
CA ILE A 99 36.82 -0.63 -27.40
C ILE A 99 38.22 0.00 -27.48
N LEU A 100 39.10 -0.54 -28.32
CA LEU A 100 40.46 -0.03 -28.52
C LEU A 100 41.28 0.14 -27.21
N GLN A 101 41.23 -0.85 -26.30
CA GLN A 101 41.91 -0.83 -24.99
C GLN A 101 41.43 0.28 -24.02
N GLN A 102 40.40 1.05 -24.37
CA GLN A 102 39.73 1.96 -23.46
C GLN A 102 38.43 1.33 -22.96
N THR A 103 38.23 1.36 -21.65
CA THR A 103 36.99 0.88 -21.02
C THR A 103 36.03 2.04 -20.87
N MET A 104 34.87 1.95 -21.52
CA MET A 104 33.79 2.92 -21.40
C MET A 104 32.65 2.31 -20.58
N GLU A 105 32.10 3.07 -19.63
CA GLU A 105 30.92 2.67 -18.86
C GLU A 105 29.65 3.29 -19.48
N LEU A 106 28.74 2.45 -19.96
CA LEU A 106 27.41 2.85 -20.38
C LEU A 106 26.45 2.72 -19.19
N LYS A 107 25.82 3.84 -18.82
CA LYS A 107 24.87 3.92 -17.71
C LYS A 107 23.50 4.30 -18.23
N ALA A 108 22.56 3.35 -18.18
CA ALA A 108 21.15 3.62 -18.45
C ALA A 108 20.35 3.57 -17.14
N LYS A 109 19.43 4.51 -16.96
CA LYS A 109 18.55 4.58 -15.79
C LYS A 109 17.10 4.64 -16.26
N LYS A 110 16.27 3.76 -15.74
CA LYS A 110 14.82 3.76 -15.98
C LYS A 110 14.08 4.05 -14.68
N ASN A 111 13.22 5.08 -14.70
CA ASN A 111 12.31 5.41 -13.61
C ASN A 111 10.88 5.21 -14.09
N ILE A 112 10.06 4.57 -13.27
CA ILE A 112 8.65 4.33 -13.50
C ILE A 112 7.89 4.88 -12.29
N PHE A 113 6.91 5.73 -12.55
CA PHE A 113 6.07 6.33 -11.52
C PHE A 113 4.78 5.52 -11.36
N TYR A 114 4.43 5.22 -10.12
CA TYR A 114 3.22 4.51 -9.73
C TYR A 114 2.38 5.39 -8.82
N LEU A 115 1.06 5.31 -8.99
CA LEU A 115 0.10 5.94 -8.10
C LEU A 115 -0.60 4.82 -7.33
N ASP A 116 -0.24 4.66 -6.06
CA ASP A 116 -0.66 3.56 -5.20
C ASP A 116 -1.69 4.05 -4.19
N ILE A 117 -2.65 3.18 -3.86
CA ILE A 117 -3.65 3.41 -2.81
C ILE A 117 -3.45 2.31 -1.76
N PRO A 118 -2.52 2.51 -0.81
CA PRO A 118 -2.23 1.48 0.18
C PRO A 118 -3.46 1.21 1.05
N LEU A 119 -3.66 -0.05 1.39
CA LEU A 119 -4.66 -0.50 2.36
C LEU A 119 -3.91 -1.26 3.46
N THR A 120 -3.67 -0.57 4.58
CA THR A 120 -2.71 -1.03 5.58
C THR A 120 -3.33 -1.10 6.97
N ALA A 121 -3.19 -2.26 7.62
CA ALA A 121 -3.41 -2.43 9.05
C ALA A 121 -2.18 -1.96 9.83
N LYS A 122 -2.38 -1.14 10.87
CA LYS A 122 -1.33 -0.56 11.72
C LYS A 122 -1.54 -0.95 13.17
N LEU A 123 -0.53 -1.54 13.79
CA LEU A 123 -0.50 -1.88 15.21
C LEU A 123 0.55 -1.01 15.91
N GLY A 124 0.14 -0.16 16.85
CA GLY A 124 1.00 0.78 17.56
C GLY A 124 1.13 0.47 19.06
N PHE A 125 2.34 0.59 19.58
CA PHE A 125 2.69 0.44 21.00
C PHE A 125 3.48 1.65 21.47
N ASP A 126 3.10 2.19 22.63
CA ASP A 126 3.81 3.31 23.26
C ASP A 126 4.90 2.79 24.20
N VAL A 127 6.15 3.17 23.95
CA VAL A 127 7.33 2.77 24.72
C VAL A 127 8.10 4.03 25.12
N GLY A 128 7.97 4.43 26.38
CA GLY A 128 8.80 5.49 26.97
C GLY A 128 8.74 6.85 26.25
N GLY A 129 7.57 7.21 25.70
CA GLY A 129 7.37 8.47 24.96
C GLY A 129 7.61 8.38 23.45
N ALA A 130 8.09 7.24 22.94
CA ALA A 130 8.13 6.92 21.52
C ALA A 130 6.99 5.94 21.17
N ARG A 131 6.37 6.12 20.01
CA ARG A 131 5.38 5.16 19.48
C ARG A 131 6.03 4.29 18.42
N ILE A 132 6.12 2.99 18.69
CA ILE A 132 6.56 1.98 17.74
C ILE A 132 5.32 1.41 17.05
N TYR A 133 5.38 1.16 15.76
CA TYR A 133 4.26 0.56 15.04
C TYR A 133 4.72 -0.48 14.02
N ALA A 134 3.89 -1.50 13.83
CA ALA A 134 3.99 -2.48 12.77
C ALA A 134 2.88 -2.23 11.74
N LEU A 135 3.23 -2.38 10.46
CA LEU A 135 2.31 -2.21 9.33
C LEU A 135 2.21 -3.51 8.54
N ALA A 136 1.00 -3.91 8.18
CA ALA A 136 0.75 -5.04 7.30
C ALA A 136 -0.38 -4.68 6.33
N GLY A 137 -0.19 -4.90 5.03
CA GLY A 137 -1.17 -4.45 4.05
C GLY A 137 -0.81 -4.80 2.62
N ALA A 138 -1.70 -4.38 1.72
CA ALA A 138 -1.48 -4.42 0.29
C ALA A 138 -1.19 -3.00 -0.23
N LEU A 139 -0.38 -2.94 -1.29
CA LEU A 139 -0.09 -1.75 -2.07
C LEU A 139 -1.03 -1.66 -3.27
#